data_AF-A0A1H8ZCP6-F1
#
_entry.id   AF-A0A1H8ZCP6-F1
#
_cell.length_a   1.000
_cell.length_b   1.000
_cell.length_c   1.000
_cell.angle_alpha   90.00
_cell.angle_beta   90.00
_cell.angle_gamma   90.00
#
_symmetry.space_group_name_H-M   'P 1'
#
loop_
_entity.id
_entity.type
_entity.pdbx_description
1 polymer ?
#
loop_
_entity_poly.entity_id
_entity_poly.type
_entity_poly.pdbx_seq_one_letter_code
_entity_poly.pdbx_strand_id
1 'polypeptide(L)'
;MAKVVHEPVKRAMSRIRELSADEEAQRLAFVRERALRDEVSLLNEARREGEQKGRQEGEEIGLQKGQRLTAINLLKLGVLTDDQIAQTTGLSLAEVKALQQETSHVHT
;
A
#
# COMPACT_ATOMS: atom_id res chain seq x y z
N MET A 1 52.88 -17.20 -26.92
CA MET A 1 52.51 -17.20 -25.49
C MET A 1 53.53 -18.03 -24.72
N ALA A 2 54.32 -17.41 -23.84
CA ALA A 2 55.35 -18.10 -23.08
C ALA A 2 54.71 -19.14 -22.16
N LYS A 3 55.02 -20.43 -22.35
CA LYS A 3 54.60 -21.48 -21.42
C LYS A 3 55.32 -21.22 -20.10
N VAL A 4 54.58 -20.88 -19.04
CA VAL A 4 55.13 -20.74 -17.70
C VAL A 4 55.57 -22.14 -17.24
N VAL A 5 56.86 -22.45 -17.36
CA VAL A 5 57.42 -23.78 -17.05
C VAL A 5 57.77 -23.89 -15.56
N HIS A 6 57.99 -22.77 -14.87
CA HIS A 6 58.48 -22.73 -13.51
C HIS A 6 57.40 -23.12 -12.49
N GLU A 7 57.60 -24.26 -11.83
CA GLU A 7 56.61 -24.90 -10.95
C GLU A 7 56.17 -24.03 -9.75
N PRO A 8 57.06 -23.27 -9.08
CA PRO A 8 56.64 -22.31 -8.05
C PRO A 8 55.66 -21.25 -8.54
N VAL A 9 55.80 -20.78 -9.78
CA VAL A 9 54.90 -19.76 -10.35
C VAL A 9 53.54 -20.37 -10.64
N LYS A 10 53.49 -21.61 -11.16
CA LYS A 10 52.21 -22.32 -11.35
C LYS A 10 51.49 -22.54 -10.02
N ARG A 11 52.20 -22.95 -8.97
CA ARG A 11 51.61 -23.13 -7.63
C ARG A 11 51.05 -21.81 -7.07
N ALA A 12 51.78 -20.71 -7.21
CA ALA A 12 51.31 -19.39 -6.81
C ALA A 12 50.06 -18.97 -7.60
N MET A 13 50.03 -19.20 -8.91
CA MET A 13 48.86 -18.91 -9.75
C MET A 13 47.64 -19.76 -9.38
N SER A 14 47.81 -21.05 -9.09
CA SER A 14 46.72 -21.90 -8.61
C SER A 14 46.17 -21.41 -7.27
N ARG A 15 47.06 -21.03 -6.35
CA ARG A 15 46.64 -20.53 -5.03
C ARG A 15 45.86 -19.22 -5.11
N ILE A 16 46.27 -18.31 -6.01
CA ILE A 16 45.55 -17.06 -6.25
C ILE A 16 44.16 -17.37 -6.83
N ARG A 17 44.05 -18.31 -7.78
CA ARG A 17 42.74 -18.69 -8.35
C ARG A 17 41.79 -19.27 -7.31
N GLU A 18 42.28 -20.10 -6.40
CA GLU A 18 41.48 -20.64 -5.28
C GLU A 18 40.99 -19.51 -4.37
N LEU A 19 41.89 -18.63 -3.92
CA LEU A 19 41.53 -17.50 -3.06
C LEU A 19 40.55 -16.53 -3.76
N SER A 20 40.77 -16.23 -5.04
CA SER A 20 39.87 -15.38 -5.82
C SER A 20 38.50 -16.02 -6.00
N ALA A 21 38.42 -17.35 -6.21
CA ALA A 21 37.14 -18.04 -6.30
C ALA A 21 36.35 -17.98 -4.98
N ASP A 22 37.03 -18.12 -3.83
CA ASP A 22 36.41 -17.97 -2.52
C ASP A 22 35.90 -16.53 -2.27
N GLU A 23 36.70 -15.52 -2.64
CA GLU A 23 36.29 -14.11 -2.56
C GLU A 23 35.10 -13.78 -3.48
N GLU A 24 35.09 -14.29 -4.71
CA GLU A 24 33.97 -14.13 -5.65
C GLU A 24 32.70 -14.81 -5.12
N ALA A 25 32.82 -16.01 -4.55
CA ALA A 25 31.70 -16.71 -3.93
C ALA A 25 31.10 -15.91 -2.76
N GLN A 26 31.95 -15.33 -1.90
CA GLN A 26 31.50 -14.46 -0.81
C GLN A 26 30.82 -13.19 -1.32
N ARG A 27 31.39 -12.55 -2.36
CA ARG A 27 30.77 -11.37 -2.98
C ARG A 27 29.41 -11.70 -3.58
N LEU A 28 29.29 -12.82 -4.29
CA LEU A 28 28.04 -13.25 -4.88
C LEU A 28 26.99 -13.56 -3.80
N ALA A 29 27.38 -14.23 -2.72
CA ALA A 29 26.51 -14.48 -1.58
C ALA A 29 26.02 -13.17 -0.94
N PHE A 30 26.91 -12.19 -0.75
CA PHE A 30 26.54 -10.89 -0.21
C PHE A 30 25.57 -10.12 -1.12
N VAL A 31 25.82 -10.10 -2.43
CA VAL A 31 24.93 -9.45 -3.42
C VAL A 31 23.56 -10.13 -3.43
N ARG A 32 23.52 -11.47 -3.36
CA ARG A 32 22.27 -12.22 -3.31
C ARG A 32 21.48 -11.93 -2.04
N GLU A 33 22.14 -11.96 -0.88
CA GLU A 33 21.52 -11.62 0.40
C GLU A 33 20.95 -10.21 0.38
N ARG A 34 21.70 -9.24 -0.17
CA ARG A 34 21.23 -7.88 -0.33
C ARG A 34 19.99 -7.81 -1.24
N ALA A 35 20.02 -8.47 -2.39
CA ALA A 35 18.89 -8.48 -3.31
C ALA A 35 17.62 -9.07 -2.67
N LEU A 36 17.76 -10.15 -1.88
CA LEU A 36 16.65 -10.74 -1.14
C LEU A 36 16.09 -9.78 -0.08
N ARG A 37 16.95 -9.07 0.64
CA ARG A 37 16.52 -8.07 1.63
C ARG A 37 15.79 -6.90 0.97
N ASP A 38 16.31 -6.42 -0.15
CA ASP A 38 15.71 -5.34 -0.91
C ASP A 38 14.32 -5.76 -1.42
N GLU A 39 14.18 -6.98 -1.96
CA GLU A 39 12.89 -7.54 -2.39
C GLU A 39 11.88 -7.64 -1.22
N VAL A 40 12.31 -8.20 -0.09
CA VAL A 40 11.46 -8.30 1.12
C VAL A 40 11.04 -6.91 1.61
N SER A 41 11.94 -5.92 1.56
CA SER A 41 11.66 -4.56 1.98
C SER A 41 10.62 -3.90 1.08
N LEU A 42 10.77 -4.04 -0.25
CA LEU A 42 9.82 -3.53 -1.23
C LEU A 42 8.43 -4.14 -1.05
N LEU A 43 8.35 -5.46 -0.84
CA LEU A 43 7.07 -6.14 -0.60
C LEU A 43 6.40 -5.66 0.70
N ASN A 44 7.17 -5.47 1.76
CA ASN A 44 6.66 -4.96 3.03
C ASN A 44 6.17 -3.52 2.91
N GLU A 45 6.88 -2.67 2.18
CA GLU A 45 6.49 -1.28 1.92
C GLU A 45 5.19 -1.24 1.11
N ALA A 46 5.11 -1.98 0.00
CA ALA A 46 3.91 -2.07 -0.82
C ALA A 46 2.69 -2.55 -0.02
N ARG A 47 2.88 -3.55 0.86
CA ARG A 47 1.81 -4.03 1.75
C ARG A 47 1.35 -2.94 2.74
N ARG A 48 2.29 -2.26 3.39
CA ARG A 48 1.97 -1.19 4.35
C ARG A 48 1.24 -0.04 3.69
N GLU A 49 1.69 0.38 2.51
CA GLU A 49 0.99 1.39 1.72
C GLU A 49 -0.43 0.95 1.35
N GLY A 50 -0.61 -0.30 0.92
CA GLY A 50 -1.92 -0.85 0.59
C GLY A 50 -2.86 -0.87 1.81
N GLU A 51 -2.37 -1.30 2.97
CA GLU A 51 -3.13 -1.30 4.22
C GLU A 51 -3.48 0.13 4.67
N GLN A 52 -2.56 1.09 4.51
CA GLN A 52 -2.80 2.49 4.86
C GLN A 52 -3.83 3.15 3.93
N LYS A 53 -3.68 2.98 2.61
CA LYS A 53 -4.63 3.49 1.61
C LYS A 53 -6.01 2.88 1.83
N GLY A 54 -6.09 1.56 2.01
CA GLY A 54 -7.36 0.87 2.27
C GLY A 54 -8.04 1.34 3.56
N ARG A 55 -7.27 1.64 4.61
CA ARG A 55 -7.84 2.23 5.83
C ARG A 55 -8.38 3.63 5.60
N GLN A 56 -7.62 4.50 4.95
CA GLN A 56 -8.03 5.89 4.66
C GLN A 56 -9.30 5.92 3.80
N GLU A 57 -9.32 5.16 2.70
CA GLU A 57 -10.49 5.03 1.83
C GLU A 57 -11.68 4.44 2.59
N GLY A 58 -11.46 3.43 3.43
CA GLY A 58 -12.50 2.81 4.25
C GLY A 58 -13.11 3.77 5.27
N GLU A 59 -12.29 4.59 5.92
CA GLU A 59 -12.74 5.63 6.86
C GLU A 59 -13.55 6.71 6.16
N GLU A 60 -13.10 7.18 4.98
CA GLU A 60 -13.83 8.19 4.20
C GLU A 60 -15.18 7.67 3.69
N ILE A 61 -15.19 6.47 3.10
CA ILE A 61 -16.43 5.81 2.63
C ILE A 61 -17.36 5.56 3.82
N GLY A 62 -16.82 5.12 4.96
CA GLY A 62 -17.58 4.88 6.18
C GLY A 62 -18.23 6.15 6.72
N LEU A 63 -17.48 7.26 6.76
CA LEU A 63 -17.98 8.57 7.17
C LEU A 63 -19.10 9.05 6.25
N GLN A 64 -18.88 9.05 4.94
CA GLN A 64 -19.89 9.48 3.96
C GLN A 64 -21.17 8.64 4.05
N LYS A 65 -21.04 7.31 4.14
CA LYS A 65 -22.19 6.41 4.32
C LYS A 65 -22.92 6.68 5.64
N GLY A 66 -22.18 6.90 6.73
CA GLY A 66 -22.73 7.24 8.04
C GLY A 66 -23.52 8.55 8.01
N GLN A 67 -22.97 9.60 7.40
CA GLN A 67 -23.64 10.90 7.24
C GLN A 67 -24.94 10.76 6.43
N ARG A 68 -24.89 10.05 5.29
CA ARG A 68 -26.08 9.80 4.46
C ARG A 68 -27.15 8.98 5.19
N LEU A 69 -26.77 7.91 5.88
CA LEU A 69 -27.72 7.09 6.65
C LEU A 69 -28.38 7.88 7.77
N THR A 70 -27.61 8.70 8.50
CA THR A 70 -28.15 9.59 9.51
C THR A 70 -29.12 10.60 8.90
N ALA A 71 -28.77 11.23 7.77
CA ALA A 71 -29.67 12.16 7.08
C ALA A 71 -30.98 11.49 6.64
N ILE A 72 -30.91 10.28 6.06
CA ILE A 72 -32.10 9.49 5.68
C ILE A 72 -32.97 9.21 6.91
N ASN A 73 -32.38 8.81 8.03
CA ASN A 73 -33.13 8.52 9.25
C ASN A 73 -33.80 9.79 9.80
N LEU A 74 -33.12 10.93 9.77
CA LEU A 74 -33.69 12.22 10.19
C LEU A 74 -34.83 12.69 9.27
N LEU A 75 -34.67 12.53 7.95
CA LEU A 75 -35.72 12.82 6.96
C LEU A 75 -36.96 11.94 7.20
N LYS A 76 -36.78 10.65 7.47
CA LYS A 76 -37.87 9.73 7.80
C LYS A 76 -38.60 10.08 9.10
N LEU A 77 -37.90 10.66 10.08
CA LEU A 77 -38.51 11.13 11.32
C LEU A 77 -39.37 12.38 11.10
N GLY A 78 -39.08 13.19 10.08
CA GLY A 78 -39.90 14.35 9.69
C GLY A 78 -39.97 15.49 10.72
N VAL A 79 -39.05 15.50 11.69
CA VAL A 79 -39.02 16.48 12.80
C VAL A 79 -38.07 17.65 12.59
N LEU A 80 -37.11 17.53 11.65
CA LEU A 80 -36.12 18.55 11.35
C LEU A 80 -36.33 19.12 9.94
N THR A 81 -35.94 20.38 9.77
CA THR A 81 -35.86 21.02 8.44
C THR A 81 -34.62 20.54 7.67
N ASP A 82 -34.65 20.60 6.34
CA ASP A 82 -33.52 20.24 5.47
C ASP A 82 -32.24 20.98 5.87
N ASP A 83 -32.35 22.25 6.28
CA ASP A 83 -31.23 23.06 6.77
C ASP A 83 -30.61 22.53 8.06
N GLN A 84 -31.44 22.11 9.02
CA GLN A 84 -30.97 21.52 10.27
C GLN A 84 -30.34 20.13 10.05
N ILE A 85 -30.87 19.35 9.10
CA ILE A 85 -30.33 18.04 8.74
C ILE A 85 -28.96 18.21 8.08
N ALA A 86 -28.82 19.14 7.15
CA ALA A 86 -27.54 19.47 6.52
C ALA A 86 -26.50 19.87 7.57
N GLN A 87 -26.85 20.79 8.48
CA GLN A 87 -25.95 21.25 9.53
C GLN A 87 -25.53 20.13 10.50
N THR A 88 -26.45 19.24 10.87
CA THR A 88 -26.18 18.17 11.86
C THR A 88 -25.37 17.02 11.25
N THR A 89 -25.60 16.71 9.98
CA THR A 89 -24.94 15.59 9.29
C THR A 89 -23.65 15.99 8.59
N GLY A 90 -23.41 17.29 8.40
CA GLY A 90 -22.28 17.80 7.64
C GLY A 90 -22.44 17.63 6.13
N LEU A 91 -23.66 17.37 5.65
CA LEU A 91 -24.01 17.32 4.24
C LEU A 91 -24.41 18.70 3.74
N SER A 92 -24.32 18.92 2.43
CA SER A 92 -24.88 20.11 1.79
C SER A 92 -26.41 20.02 1.68
N LEU A 93 -27.06 21.19 1.60
CA LEU A 93 -28.51 21.27 1.36
C LEU A 93 -28.94 20.53 0.08
N ALA A 94 -28.11 20.58 -0.95
CA ALA A 94 -28.37 19.90 -2.21
C ALA A 94 -28.39 18.37 -2.04
N GLU A 95 -27.46 17.82 -1.26
CA GLU A 95 -27.41 16.38 -0.97
C GLU A 95 -28.59 15.93 -0.12
N VAL A 96 -28.99 16.71 0.88
CA VAL A 96 -30.17 16.39 1.69
C VAL A 96 -31.45 16.39 0.85
N LYS A 97 -31.63 17.38 -0.04
CA LYS A 97 -32.77 17.43 -0.96
C LYS A 97 -32.77 16.28 -1.96
N ALA A 98 -31.61 15.89 -2.48
CA ALA A 98 -31.47 14.73 -3.35
C ALA A 98 -31.87 13.44 -2.62
N LEU A 99 -31.41 13.26 -1.38
CA LEU A 99 -31.79 12.13 -0.52
C LEU A 99 -33.30 12.11 -0.23
N GLN A 100 -33.91 13.26 -0.01
CA GLN A 100 -35.35 13.38 0.20
C GLN A 100 -36.12 12.88 -1.03
N GLN A 101 -35.77 13.35 -2.23
CA GLN A 101 -36.38 12.89 -3.49
C GLN A 101 -36.22 11.37 -3.69
N GLU A 102 -35.04 10.84 -3.39
CA GLU A 102 -34.74 9.41 -3.46
C GLU A 102 -35.62 8.60 -2.50
N THR A 103 -35.80 9.06 -1.25
CA THR A 103 -36.68 8.40 -0.28
C THR A 103 -38.17 8.51 -0.61
N SER A 104 -38.62 9.62 -1.20
CA SER A 104 -40.01 9.82 -1.63
C SER A 104 -40.39 8.92 -2.82
N HIS A 105 -39.46 8.68 -3.75
CA HIS A 105 -39.68 7.78 -4.89
C HIS A 105 -39.78 6.29 -4.52
N VAL A 106 -39.25 5.88 -3.38
CA VAL A 106 -39.33 4.47 -2.91
C VAL A 106 -40.71 4.13 -2.31
N HIS A 107 -41.56 5.12 -2.04
CA HIS A 107 -42.87 4.94 -1.40
C HIS A 107 -44.08 5.14 -2.34
N THR A 108 -43.85 5.28 -3.65
CA THR A 108 -44.88 5.28 -4.72
C THR A 108 -44.76 4.03 -5.57
#